data_AF-A0A964E7M8-F1
#
_entry.id   AF-A0A964E7M8-F1
#
_cell.length_a   1.000
_cell.length_b   1.000
_cell.length_c   1.000
_cell.angle_alpha   90.00
_cell.angle_beta   90.00
_cell.angle_gamma   90.00
#
_symmetry.space_group_name_H-M   'P 1'
#
loop_
_entity.id
_entity.type
_entity.pdbx_description
1 polymer ?
#
loop_
_entity_poly.entity_id
_entity_poly.type
_entity_poly.pdbx_seq_one_letter_code
_entity_poly.pdbx_strand_id
1 'polypeptide(L)'
;MTSFEIELKYFLTLDRAKAVLAQNNHITKNLEQSFFKKSELVQIYEQCFTVNERSLLIDQCTAGRVRKEIFNQRVSYCVTFKGPKDKDLNRIELEKSISEELYQQLLKHELRGTIAKDRHVVAGSLELDSGEVIDLKAEIDLVTSLKLPFATVDVELPDTQYIYPFREKKHSFDFLKEDALELSIQDKKLRSFLNMKHLARYGYDQDAQNAAAYFLARL
;
A
#
# COMPACT_ATOMS: atom_id res chain seq x y z
N MET A 1 17.20 0.83 0.87
CA MET A 1 16.99 2.26 1.14
C MET A 1 16.10 2.36 2.36
N THR A 2 16.43 3.26 3.30
CA THR A 2 15.55 3.59 4.42
C THR A 2 14.80 4.87 4.05
N SER A 3 13.48 4.84 4.10
CA SER A 3 12.64 6.02 3.88
C SER A 3 11.59 6.15 4.99
N PHE A 4 11.07 7.36 5.12
CA PHE A 4 9.86 7.64 5.87
C PHE A 4 8.71 7.72 4.86
N GLU A 5 7.70 6.88 5.05
CA GLU A 5 6.53 6.79 4.17
C GLU A 5 5.34 7.46 4.86
N ILE A 6 4.74 8.45 4.21
CA ILE A 6 3.51 9.12 4.66
C ILE A 6 2.42 8.81 3.65
N GLU A 7 1.48 7.94 4.05
CA GLU A 7 0.50 7.34 3.13
C GLU A 7 -0.93 7.63 3.61
N LEU A 8 -1.67 8.40 2.81
CA LEU A 8 -3.13 8.53 2.93
C LEU A 8 -3.79 7.39 2.15
N LYS A 9 -4.68 6.65 2.82
CA LYS A 9 -5.38 5.51 2.23
C LYS A 9 -6.86 5.79 2.13
N TYR A 10 -7.44 5.50 0.97
CA TYR A 10 -8.85 5.68 0.65
C TYR A 10 -9.49 4.37 0.20
N PHE A 11 -10.81 4.34 0.27
CA PHE A 11 -11.68 3.26 -0.14
C PHE A 11 -12.62 3.75 -1.25
N LEU A 12 -12.75 2.95 -2.30
CA LEU A 12 -13.64 3.19 -3.45
C LEU A 12 -14.48 1.94 -3.72
N THR A 13 -15.70 2.11 -4.25
CA THR A 13 -16.40 1.00 -4.89
C THR A 13 -15.61 0.50 -6.10
N LEU A 14 -15.72 -0.79 -6.42
CA LEU A 14 -15.03 -1.34 -7.59
C LEU A 14 -15.47 -0.66 -8.89
N ASP A 15 -16.76 -0.37 -9.04
CA ASP A 15 -17.29 0.27 -10.24
C ASP A 15 -16.78 1.70 -10.40
N ARG A 16 -16.68 2.45 -9.29
CA ARG A 16 -16.10 3.79 -9.35
C ARG A 16 -14.62 3.75 -9.69
N ALA A 17 -13.87 2.84 -9.08
CA ALA A 17 -12.45 2.67 -9.42
C ALA A 17 -12.25 2.41 -10.92
N LYS A 18 -13.06 1.53 -11.52
CA LYS A 18 -13.03 1.28 -12.98
C LYS A 18 -13.39 2.52 -13.79
N ALA A 19 -14.39 3.29 -13.37
CA ALA A 19 -14.77 4.53 -14.04
C ALA A 19 -13.63 5.56 -14.02
N VAL A 20 -12.96 5.72 -12.88
CA VAL A 20 -11.76 6.60 -12.75
C VAL A 20 -10.67 6.15 -13.71
N LEU A 21 -10.37 4.84 -13.76
CA LEU A 21 -9.33 4.29 -14.62
C LEU A 21 -9.66 4.42 -16.12
N ALA A 22 -10.94 4.37 -16.49
CA ALA A 22 -11.36 4.59 -17.87
C ALA A 22 -11.22 6.05 -18.33
N GLN A 23 -11.30 7.00 -17.38
CA GLN A 23 -11.25 8.44 -17.66
C GLN A 23 -9.85 9.04 -17.54
N ASN A 24 -8.92 8.34 -16.90
CA ASN A 24 -7.58 8.86 -16.60
C ASN A 24 -6.49 8.02 -17.28
N ASN A 25 -5.50 8.71 -17.84
CA ASN A 25 -4.26 8.08 -18.22
C ASN A 25 -3.58 7.53 -16.96
N HIS A 26 -3.21 6.26 -17.02
CA HIS A 26 -2.56 5.60 -15.90
C HIS A 26 -1.59 4.54 -16.41
N ILE A 27 -0.62 4.20 -15.57
CA ILE A 27 0.23 3.03 -15.79
C ILE A 27 -0.25 1.88 -14.92
N THR A 28 -0.15 0.66 -15.41
CA THR A 28 -0.55 -0.54 -14.68
C THR A 28 0.67 -1.37 -14.32
N LYS A 29 0.74 -1.80 -13.07
CA LYS A 29 1.74 -2.74 -12.55
C LYS A 29 1.02 -3.95 -11.98
N ASN A 30 1.36 -5.15 -12.44
CA ASN A 30 0.83 -6.37 -11.81
C ASN A 30 1.75 -6.75 -10.65
N LEU A 31 1.19 -6.88 -9.46
CA LEU A 31 1.92 -7.12 -8.23
C LEU A 31 1.47 -8.42 -7.59
N GLU A 32 2.42 -9.26 -7.22
CA GLU A 32 2.21 -10.41 -6.34
C GLU A 32 3.01 -10.21 -5.06
N GLN A 33 2.36 -10.27 -3.91
CA GLN A 33 2.96 -9.94 -2.63
C GLN A 33 2.75 -11.07 -1.63
N SER A 34 3.85 -11.63 -1.13
CA SER A 34 3.87 -12.67 -0.11
C SER A 34 4.33 -12.08 1.22
N PHE A 35 3.51 -12.21 2.26
CA PHE A 35 3.78 -11.62 3.57
C PHE A 35 4.43 -12.63 4.50
N PHE A 36 5.48 -12.22 5.21
CA PHE A 36 6.17 -13.08 6.16
C PHE A 36 5.46 -13.10 7.53
N LYS A 37 5.67 -14.17 8.29
CA LYS A 37 5.37 -14.13 9.73
C LYS A 37 6.34 -13.20 10.47
N LYS A 38 5.86 -12.59 11.57
CA LYS A 38 6.67 -11.68 12.38
C LYS A 38 7.94 -12.35 12.93
N SER A 39 7.86 -13.63 13.27
CA SER A 39 8.99 -14.43 13.77
C SER A 39 10.13 -14.56 12.76
N GLU A 40 9.83 -14.49 11.46
CA GLU A 40 10.82 -14.66 10.39
C GLU A 40 11.56 -13.37 10.02
N LEU A 41 11.08 -12.20 10.46
CA LEU A 41 11.52 -10.92 9.91
C LEU A 41 13.02 -10.65 10.12
N VAL A 42 13.56 -10.99 11.30
CA VAL A 42 14.98 -10.79 11.60
C VAL A 42 15.85 -11.67 10.70
N GLN A 43 15.53 -12.96 10.58
CA GLN A 43 16.28 -13.90 9.75
C GLN A 43 16.25 -13.50 8.27
N ILE A 44 15.08 -13.12 7.75
CA ILE A 44 14.93 -12.68 6.35
C ILE A 44 15.71 -11.39 6.13
N TYR A 45 15.69 -10.47 7.08
CA TYR A 45 16.47 -9.24 7.01
C TYR A 45 17.97 -9.52 6.91
N GLU A 46 18.51 -10.40 7.76
CA GLU A 46 19.93 -10.79 7.74
C GLU A 46 20.35 -11.50 6.44
N GLN A 47 19.43 -12.16 5.73
CA GLN A 47 19.69 -12.71 4.38
C GLN A 47 19.71 -11.62 3.29
N CYS A 48 18.93 -10.55 3.46
CA CYS A 48 18.75 -9.53 2.44
C CYS A 48 19.69 -8.33 2.61
N PHE A 49 20.10 -8.03 3.83
CA PHE A 49 20.90 -6.86 4.20
C PHE A 49 22.19 -7.31 4.88
N THR A 50 23.30 -6.65 4.58
CA THR A 50 24.60 -6.99 5.17
C THR A 50 24.61 -6.64 6.65
N VAL A 51 25.09 -7.54 7.52
CA VAL A 51 25.03 -7.48 9.00
C VAL A 51 25.56 -6.17 9.62
N ASN A 52 26.42 -5.43 8.93
CA ASN A 52 26.90 -4.12 9.37
C ASN A 52 25.78 -3.07 9.42
N GLU A 53 24.69 -3.32 8.69
CA GLU A 53 23.41 -2.61 8.75
C GLU A 53 22.49 -3.25 9.81
N ARG A 54 23.00 -3.71 10.96
CA ARG A 54 22.20 -3.99 12.15
C ARG A 54 21.62 -2.67 12.68
N SER A 55 20.71 -2.10 11.89
CA SER A 55 19.92 -0.97 12.28
C SER A 55 18.96 -1.49 13.33
N LEU A 56 18.90 -0.82 14.48
CA LEU A 56 17.90 -0.99 15.54
C LEU A 56 16.43 -0.94 15.04
N LEU A 57 16.23 -0.79 13.72
CA LEU A 57 14.98 -0.62 13.01
C LEU A 57 14.29 -1.95 12.67
N ILE A 58 15.03 -3.06 12.50
CA ILE A 58 14.37 -4.35 12.18
C ILE A 58 13.51 -4.85 13.35
N ASP A 59 13.98 -4.65 14.58
CA ASP A 59 13.21 -5.00 15.79
C ASP A 59 11.92 -4.16 15.93
N GLN A 60 11.89 -2.99 15.29
CA GLN A 60 10.71 -2.12 15.23
C GLN A 60 9.74 -2.53 14.10
N CYS A 61 10.14 -3.40 13.18
CA CYS A 61 9.29 -3.79 12.06
C CYS A 61 8.12 -4.68 12.51
N THR A 62 6.93 -4.38 12.02
CA THR A 62 5.68 -5.12 12.33
C THR A 62 5.16 -5.93 11.15
N ALA A 63 5.68 -5.65 9.96
CA ALA A 63 5.36 -6.36 8.74
C ALA A 63 6.60 -6.47 7.84
N GLY A 64 6.68 -7.58 7.12
CA GLY A 64 7.61 -7.76 6.02
C GLY A 64 6.91 -8.52 4.90
N ARG A 65 7.33 -8.24 3.67
CA ARG A 65 6.83 -8.91 2.47
C ARG A 65 7.94 -9.02 1.44
N VAL A 66 7.79 -10.00 0.56
CA VAL A 66 8.48 -10.02 -0.73
C VAL A 66 7.45 -9.78 -1.84
N ARG A 67 7.82 -8.99 -2.84
CA ARG A 67 6.95 -8.61 -3.96
C ARG A 67 7.63 -8.95 -5.28
N LYS A 68 6.86 -9.57 -6.17
CA LYS A 68 7.13 -9.62 -7.60
C LYS A 68 6.30 -8.53 -8.27
N GLU A 69 6.94 -7.70 -9.08
CA GLU A 69 6.30 -6.64 -9.87
C GLU A 69 6.53 -6.93 -11.36
N ILE A 70 5.48 -6.82 -12.16
CA ILE A 70 5.53 -6.88 -13.62
C ILE A 70 5.09 -5.51 -14.15
N PHE A 71 6.00 -4.84 -14.86
CA PHE A 71 5.74 -3.55 -15.48
C PHE A 71 6.41 -3.46 -16.85
N ASN A 72 5.65 -3.12 -17.89
CA ASN A 72 6.14 -3.07 -19.28
C ASN A 72 6.93 -4.33 -19.68
N GLN A 73 6.38 -5.52 -19.38
CA GLN A 73 6.99 -6.84 -19.62
C GLN A 73 8.30 -7.11 -18.86
N ARG A 74 8.76 -6.18 -18.02
CA ARG A 74 9.90 -6.37 -17.13
C ARG A 74 9.41 -6.88 -15.79
N VAL A 75 10.12 -7.89 -15.28
CA VAL A 75 9.88 -8.44 -13.95
C VAL A 75 10.93 -7.89 -13.00
N SER A 76 10.50 -7.42 -11.84
CA SER A 76 11.38 -7.01 -10.75
C SER A 76 10.92 -7.63 -9.43
N TYR A 77 11.87 -7.81 -8.52
CA TYR A 77 11.64 -8.40 -7.22
C TYR A 77 12.15 -7.47 -6.13
N CYS A 78 11.38 -7.28 -5.07
CA CYS A 78 11.82 -6.52 -3.91
C CYS A 78 11.38 -7.18 -2.61
N VAL A 79 12.14 -6.89 -1.55
CA VAL A 79 11.76 -7.17 -0.18
C VAL A 79 11.50 -5.86 0.54
N THR A 80 10.42 -5.78 1.30
CA THR A 80 10.03 -4.59 2.06
C THR A 80 9.78 -4.97 3.52
N PHE A 81 10.33 -4.19 4.46
CA PHE A 81 10.02 -4.24 5.89
C PHE A 81 9.43 -2.91 6.33
N LYS A 82 8.37 -2.95 7.15
CA LYS A 82 7.65 -1.75 7.60
C LYS A 82 7.50 -1.71 9.12
N GLY A 83 7.84 -0.57 9.70
CA GLY A 83 7.57 -0.21 11.10
C GLY A 83 6.08 -0.02 11.40
N PRO A 84 5.70 0.24 12.66
CA PRO A 84 4.35 0.71 12.99
C PRO A 84 4.11 2.09 12.37
N LYS A 85 2.86 2.37 11.95
CA LYS A 85 2.44 3.75 11.68
C LYS A 85 2.34 4.52 12.99
N ASP A 86 2.93 5.70 13.05
CA ASP A 86 2.75 6.65 14.15
C ASP A 86 1.42 7.43 14.00
N LYS A 87 1.26 8.48 14.81
CA LYS A 87 0.03 9.30 14.83
C LYS A 87 -0.13 10.13 13.55
N ASP A 88 0.97 10.47 12.89
CA ASP A 88 1.01 11.33 11.70
C ASP A 88 1.03 10.52 10.40
N LEU A 89 0.67 9.22 10.50
CA LEU A 89 0.66 8.25 9.42
C LEU A 89 2.04 7.92 8.84
N ASN A 90 3.10 8.42 9.48
CA ASN A 90 4.47 8.17 9.11
C ASN A 90 4.89 6.78 9.62
N ARG A 91 5.70 6.08 8.83
CA ARG A 91 6.37 4.85 9.23
C ARG A 91 7.71 4.71 8.55
N ILE A 92 8.61 4.03 9.23
CA ILE A 92 9.87 3.57 8.62
C ILE A 92 9.55 2.46 7.63
N GLU A 93 10.08 2.61 6.42
CA GLU A 93 10.12 1.57 5.39
C GLU A 93 11.56 1.27 4.99
N LEU A 94 11.87 -0.04 4.95
CA LEU A 94 13.12 -0.57 4.42
C LEU A 94 12.78 -1.38 3.18
N GLU A 95 13.15 -0.87 2.00
CA GLU A 95 12.95 -1.58 0.74
C GLU A 95 14.29 -1.84 0.04
N LYS A 96 14.42 -3.04 -0.54
CA LYS A 96 15.58 -3.45 -1.33
C LYS A 96 15.16 -4.30 -2.53
N SER A 97 15.68 -3.96 -3.70
CA SER A 97 15.60 -4.82 -4.88
C SER A 97 16.45 -6.08 -4.66
N ILE A 98 15.89 -7.23 -5.01
CA ILE A 98 16.52 -8.55 -4.86
C ILE A 98 16.55 -9.27 -6.20
N SER A 99 17.39 -10.30 -6.31
CA SER A 99 17.40 -11.16 -7.49
C SER A 99 16.22 -12.13 -7.48
N GLU A 100 15.94 -12.74 -8.63
CA GLU A 100 14.94 -13.80 -8.74
C GLU A 100 15.29 -15.00 -7.87
N GLU A 101 16.57 -15.39 -7.81
CA GLU A 101 17.03 -16.52 -7.01
C GLU A 101 16.78 -16.27 -5.52
N LEU A 102 17.10 -15.06 -5.03
CA LEU A 102 16.81 -14.69 -3.64
C LEU A 102 15.30 -14.64 -3.40
N TYR A 103 14.51 -14.10 -4.33
CA TYR A 103 13.05 -14.14 -4.24
C TYR A 103 12.50 -15.57 -4.06
N GLN A 104 12.96 -16.52 -4.89
CA GLN A 104 12.55 -17.92 -4.80
C GLN A 104 13.01 -18.60 -3.50
N GLN A 105 14.16 -18.20 -2.95
CA GLN A 105 14.61 -18.66 -1.64
C GLN A 105 13.71 -18.12 -0.52
N LEU A 106 13.37 -16.84 -0.54
CA LEU A 106 12.54 -16.20 0.47
C LEU A 106 11.12 -16.77 0.52
N LEU A 107 10.56 -17.21 -0.61
CA LEU A 107 9.25 -17.88 -0.66
C LEU A 107 9.20 -19.20 0.12
N LYS A 108 10.34 -19.79 0.47
CA LYS A 108 10.42 -21.03 1.27
C LYS A 108 10.27 -20.79 2.78
N HIS A 109 10.36 -19.53 3.23
CA HIS A 109 10.09 -19.16 4.61
C HIS A 109 8.61 -19.28 4.95
N GLU A 110 8.28 -19.23 6.24
CA GLU A 110 6.90 -19.31 6.66
C GLU A 110 6.10 -18.03 6.29
N LEU A 111 5.21 -18.18 5.32
CA LEU A 111 4.35 -17.11 4.82
C LEU A 111 3.04 -17.03 5.60
N ARG A 112 2.52 -15.81 5.75
CA ARG A 112 1.15 -15.54 6.20
C ARG A 112 0.13 -15.62 5.08
N GLY A 113 0.57 -15.68 3.82
CA GLY A 113 -0.28 -15.72 2.65
C GLY A 113 0.22 -14.78 1.56
N THR A 114 -0.37 -14.92 0.37
CA THR A 114 -0.01 -14.21 -0.85
C THR A 114 -1.24 -13.51 -1.41
N ILE A 115 -1.06 -12.31 -1.93
CA ILE A 115 -2.10 -11.55 -2.61
C ILE A 115 -1.56 -10.99 -3.91
N ALA A 116 -2.34 -11.16 -4.98
CA ALA A 116 -2.09 -10.54 -6.27
C ALA A 116 -3.07 -9.39 -6.51
N LYS A 117 -2.56 -8.30 -7.10
CA LYS A 117 -3.32 -7.09 -7.42
C LYS A 117 -2.75 -6.39 -8.65
N ASP A 118 -3.60 -5.64 -9.33
CA ASP A 118 -3.21 -4.67 -10.35
C ASP A 118 -3.18 -3.29 -9.70
N ARG A 119 -2.02 -2.66 -9.76
CA ARG A 119 -1.82 -1.30 -9.26
C ARG A 119 -1.81 -0.34 -10.43
N HIS A 120 -2.78 0.56 -10.44
CA HIS A 120 -2.90 1.61 -11.42
C HIS A 120 -2.40 2.92 -10.81
N VAL A 121 -1.40 3.54 -11.44
CA VAL A 121 -0.83 4.79 -10.94
C VAL A 121 -1.36 5.94 -11.79
N VAL A 122 -2.12 6.82 -11.13
CA VAL A 122 -2.67 8.06 -11.70
C VAL A 122 -1.81 9.22 -11.23
N ALA A 123 -1.29 10.01 -12.17
CA ALA A 123 -0.55 11.23 -11.83
C ALA A 123 -1.51 12.34 -11.42
N GLY A 124 -1.09 13.18 -10.48
CA GLY A 124 -1.83 14.35 -10.05
C GLY A 124 -0.92 15.33 -9.33
N SER A 125 -1.51 16.26 -8.60
CA SER A 125 -0.78 17.31 -7.91
C SER A 125 -1.55 17.83 -6.70
N LEU A 126 -0.84 18.56 -5.85
CA LEU A 126 -1.36 19.35 -4.74
C LEU A 126 -0.92 20.80 -4.90
N GLU A 127 -1.86 21.73 -4.85
CA GLU A 127 -1.60 23.17 -4.85
C GLU A 127 -1.62 23.71 -3.42
N LEU A 128 -0.57 24.43 -3.03
CA LEU A 128 -0.46 25.06 -1.72
C LEU A 128 -0.95 26.52 -1.77
N ASP A 129 -1.27 27.10 -0.61
CA ASP A 129 -1.67 28.52 -0.53
C ASP A 129 -0.56 29.50 -0.97
N SER A 130 0.69 29.04 -0.98
CA SER A 130 1.83 29.76 -1.55
C SER A 130 1.81 29.83 -3.09
N GLY A 131 0.92 29.08 -3.76
CA GLY A 131 0.91 28.86 -5.20
C GLY A 131 1.90 27.79 -5.69
N GLU A 132 2.63 27.14 -4.78
CA GLU A 132 3.50 26.01 -5.10
C GLU A 132 2.67 24.78 -5.47
N VAL A 133 3.11 24.08 -6.52
CA VAL A 133 2.48 22.84 -6.99
C VAL A 133 3.43 21.67 -6.75
N ILE A 134 2.93 20.66 -6.03
CA ILE A 134 3.66 19.43 -5.73
C ILE A 134 3.09 18.30 -6.56
N ASP A 135 3.94 17.63 -7.35
CA ASP A 135 3.54 16.44 -8.10
C ASP A 135 3.28 15.27 -7.14
N LEU A 136 2.11 14.64 -7.29
CA LEU A 136 1.67 13.51 -6.49
C LEU A 136 1.24 12.35 -7.38
N LYS A 137 1.07 11.18 -6.78
CA LYS A 137 0.53 9.99 -7.44
C LYS A 137 -0.51 9.33 -6.55
N ALA A 138 -1.60 8.88 -7.17
CA ALA A 138 -2.58 8.01 -6.54
C ALA A 138 -2.41 6.59 -7.09
N GLU A 139 -2.19 5.62 -6.21
CA GLU A 139 -2.07 4.21 -6.53
C GLU A 139 -3.39 3.50 -6.24
N ILE A 140 -4.17 3.22 -7.28
CA ILE A 140 -5.44 2.49 -7.20
C ILE A 140 -5.14 0.99 -7.30
N ASP A 141 -5.37 0.26 -6.21
CA ASP A 141 -5.14 -1.17 -6.09
C ASP A 141 -6.43 -1.97 -6.33
N LEU A 142 -6.44 -2.76 -7.41
CA LEU A 142 -7.48 -3.76 -7.71
C LEU A 142 -6.96 -5.16 -7.38
N VAL A 143 -7.47 -5.78 -6.33
CA VAL A 143 -7.07 -7.15 -5.97
C VAL A 143 -7.62 -8.13 -7.01
N THR A 144 -6.74 -8.94 -7.60
CA THR A 144 -7.07 -9.90 -8.67
C THR A 144 -7.16 -11.34 -8.16
N SER A 145 -6.45 -11.65 -7.08
CA SER A 145 -6.48 -12.97 -6.41
C SER A 145 -7.75 -13.24 -5.59
N LEU A 146 -8.56 -12.21 -5.33
CA LEU A 146 -9.81 -12.30 -4.58
C LEU A 146 -10.89 -11.48 -5.28
N LYS A 147 -12.15 -11.91 -5.16
CA LYS A 147 -13.30 -11.13 -5.64
C LYS A 147 -13.70 -10.11 -4.57
N LEU A 148 -13.18 -8.90 -4.66
CA LEU A 148 -13.51 -7.80 -3.74
C LEU A 148 -14.50 -6.82 -4.40
N PRO A 149 -15.51 -6.32 -3.68
CA PRO A 149 -16.45 -5.32 -4.20
C PRO A 149 -15.90 -3.89 -4.16
N PHE A 150 -14.61 -3.72 -3.86
CA PHE A 150 -13.98 -2.42 -3.62
C PHE A 150 -12.55 -2.39 -4.15
N ALA A 151 -12.02 -1.17 -4.25
CA ALA A 151 -10.61 -0.87 -4.46
C ALA A 151 -10.07 -0.03 -3.29
N THR A 152 -8.75 -0.05 -3.10
CA THR A 152 -8.10 0.92 -2.21
C THR A 152 -7.22 1.86 -3.00
N VAL A 153 -7.12 3.11 -2.56
CA VAL A 153 -6.22 4.10 -3.16
C VAL A 153 -5.19 4.52 -2.13
N ASP A 154 -3.92 4.44 -2.47
CA ASP A 154 -2.82 4.95 -1.65
C ASP A 154 -2.29 6.25 -2.30
N VAL A 155 -2.16 7.32 -1.52
CA VAL A 155 -1.52 8.57 -1.93
C VAL A 155 -0.34 8.82 -0.98
N GLU A 156 0.87 8.78 -1.54
CA GLU A 156 2.08 9.08 -0.79
C GLU A 156 2.35 10.59 -0.82
N LEU A 157 2.58 11.16 0.36
CA LEU A 157 2.93 12.57 0.53
C LEU A 157 4.42 12.70 0.88
N PRO A 158 5.12 13.72 0.36
CA PRO A 158 6.54 13.90 0.64
C PRO A 158 6.82 14.36 2.08
N ASP A 159 5.84 15.00 2.74
CA ASP A 159 5.96 15.50 4.10
C ASP A 159 4.58 15.58 4.79
N THR A 160 4.58 15.46 6.13
CA THR A 160 3.41 15.55 7.00
C THR A 160 2.69 16.89 6.90
N GLN A 161 3.41 17.98 6.61
CA GLN A 161 2.81 19.32 6.46
C GLN A 161 1.78 19.38 5.31
N TYR A 162 1.87 18.47 4.33
CA TYR A 162 0.97 18.43 3.18
C TYR A 162 -0.33 17.67 3.45
N ILE A 163 -0.46 16.97 4.58
CA ILE A 163 -1.68 16.21 4.93
C ILE A 163 -2.90 17.14 5.00
N TYR A 164 -2.77 18.29 5.67
CA TYR A 164 -3.90 19.21 5.87
C TYR A 164 -4.34 19.88 4.55
N PRO A 165 -3.44 20.51 3.77
CA PRO A 165 -3.79 21.04 2.43
C PRO A 165 -4.40 19.98 1.51
N PHE A 166 -3.92 18.73 1.56
CA PHE A 166 -4.50 17.64 0.79
C PHE A 166 -5.96 17.38 1.19
N ARG A 167 -6.24 17.29 2.50
CA ARG A 167 -7.62 17.08 3.00
C ARG A 167 -8.56 18.25 2.75
N GLU A 168 -8.04 19.47 2.60
CA GLU A 168 -8.79 20.64 2.11
C GLU A 168 -9.14 20.55 0.61
N LYS A 169 -8.86 19.43 -0.05
CA LYS A 169 -9.21 19.14 -1.44
C LYS A 169 -8.52 20.06 -2.45
N LYS A 170 -7.35 20.60 -2.12
CA LYS A 170 -6.48 21.38 -3.02
C LYS A 170 -5.67 20.53 -4.01
N HIS A 171 -6.05 19.26 -4.18
CA HIS A 171 -5.40 18.33 -5.09
C HIS A 171 -6.22 18.11 -6.38
N SER A 172 -5.58 17.57 -7.41
CA SER A 172 -6.23 17.29 -8.71
C SER A 172 -7.02 15.96 -8.76
N PHE A 173 -6.96 15.13 -7.73
CA PHE A 173 -7.70 13.86 -7.68
C PHE A 173 -9.19 14.06 -7.36
N ASP A 174 -10.00 14.50 -8.31
CA ASP A 174 -11.42 14.80 -8.07
C ASP A 174 -12.23 13.60 -7.54
N PHE A 175 -11.91 12.39 -8.00
CA PHE A 175 -12.56 11.17 -7.51
C PHE A 175 -12.33 10.90 -6.01
N LEU A 176 -11.28 11.45 -5.40
CA LEU A 176 -11.06 11.38 -3.95
C LEU A 176 -11.93 12.38 -3.19
N LYS A 177 -12.41 13.44 -3.85
CA LYS A 177 -13.24 14.48 -3.24
C LYS A 177 -14.70 14.07 -3.14
N GLU A 178 -15.18 13.28 -4.10
CA GLU A 178 -16.61 13.01 -4.31
C GLU A 178 -16.99 11.57 -4.00
N ASP A 179 -16.13 10.60 -4.32
CA ASP A 179 -16.55 9.19 -4.35
C ASP A 179 -15.70 8.25 -3.49
N ALA A 180 -14.79 8.80 -2.69
CA ALA A 180 -13.88 8.03 -1.86
C ALA A 180 -14.04 8.34 -0.37
N LEU A 181 -13.80 7.32 0.44
CA LEU A 181 -13.75 7.45 1.89
C LEU A 181 -12.31 7.32 2.38
N GLU A 182 -11.80 8.33 3.08
CA GLU A 182 -10.47 8.26 3.67
C GLU A 182 -10.45 7.24 4.82
N LEU A 183 -9.72 6.13 4.66
CA LEU A 183 -9.51 5.09 5.67
C LEU A 183 -8.48 5.50 6.73
N SER A 184 -7.58 6.44 6.40
CA SER A 184 -6.52 6.90 7.30
C SER A 184 -7.05 7.61 8.57
N ILE A 185 -8.27 8.15 8.53
CA ILE A 185 -8.96 8.76 9.70
C ILE A 185 -9.97 7.83 10.38
N GLN A 186 -10.24 6.64 9.82
CA GLN A 186 -11.23 5.70 10.36
C GLN A 186 -10.65 4.85 11.50
N ASP A 187 -11.56 4.17 12.21
CA ASP A 187 -11.20 3.21 13.26
C ASP A 187 -10.16 2.18 12.76
N LYS A 188 -9.08 2.05 13.55
CA LYS A 188 -7.92 1.24 13.19
C LYS A 188 -8.27 -0.25 13.06
N LYS A 189 -9.21 -0.76 13.85
CA LYS A 189 -9.62 -2.16 13.82
C LYS A 189 -10.41 -2.43 12.54
N LEU A 190 -11.42 -1.62 12.22
CA LEU A 190 -12.22 -1.77 11.01
C LEU A 190 -11.35 -1.75 9.74
N ARG A 191 -10.48 -0.74 9.58
CA ARG A 191 -9.62 -0.68 8.39
C ARG A 191 -8.57 -1.79 8.33
N SER A 192 -8.21 -2.40 9.46
CA SER A 192 -7.19 -3.45 9.47
C SER A 192 -7.64 -4.72 8.75
N PHE A 193 -8.95 -4.99 8.70
CA PHE A 193 -9.52 -6.11 7.94
C PHE A 193 -9.43 -5.92 6.43
N LEU A 194 -9.27 -4.68 5.95
CA LEU A 194 -9.17 -4.36 4.52
C LEU A 194 -7.73 -4.15 4.04
N ASN A 195 -6.73 -4.30 4.91
CA ASN A 195 -5.34 -4.18 4.48
C ASN A 195 -4.89 -5.44 3.74
N MET A 196 -3.90 -5.28 2.85
CA MET A 196 -3.39 -6.37 2.00
C MET A 196 -2.84 -7.56 2.80
N LYS A 197 -2.30 -7.32 4.00
CA LYS A 197 -1.77 -8.39 4.87
C LYS A 197 -2.88 -9.26 5.47
N HIS A 198 -4.02 -8.66 5.84
CA HIS A 198 -5.21 -9.39 6.31
C HIS A 198 -5.80 -10.19 5.17
N LEU A 199 -6.05 -9.54 4.03
CA LEU A 199 -6.63 -10.17 2.85
C LEU A 199 -5.77 -11.33 2.32
N ALA A 200 -4.43 -11.19 2.32
CA ALA A 200 -3.53 -12.28 1.95
C ALA A 200 -3.64 -13.48 2.89
N ARG A 201 -3.88 -13.25 4.20
CA ARG A 201 -3.87 -14.29 5.23
C ARG A 201 -5.20 -15.00 5.39
N TYR A 202 -6.29 -14.24 5.33
CA TYR A 202 -7.62 -14.72 5.68
C TYR A 202 -8.58 -14.68 4.48
N GLY A 203 -8.14 -14.15 3.34
CA GLY A 203 -9.02 -13.89 2.21
C GLY A 203 -10.01 -12.76 2.52
N TYR A 204 -11.15 -12.80 1.82
CA TYR A 204 -12.29 -11.91 2.07
C TYR A 204 -13.27 -12.56 3.05
N ASP A 205 -12.82 -12.73 4.28
CA ASP A 205 -13.57 -13.36 5.38
C ASP A 205 -14.72 -12.47 5.89
N GLN A 206 -15.51 -12.99 6.85
CA GLN A 206 -16.68 -12.29 7.39
C GLN A 206 -16.32 -10.93 7.99
N ASP A 207 -15.17 -10.82 8.66
CA ASP A 207 -14.70 -9.55 9.24
C ASP A 207 -14.38 -8.52 8.14
N ALA A 208 -13.68 -8.95 7.08
CA ALA A 208 -13.43 -8.09 5.92
C ALA A 208 -14.71 -7.73 5.17
N GLN A 209 -15.67 -8.65 5.05
CA GLN A 209 -16.99 -8.39 4.45
C GLN A 209 -17.77 -7.36 5.25
N ASN A 210 -17.83 -7.49 6.58
CA ASN A 210 -18.50 -6.55 7.46
C ASN A 210 -17.86 -5.16 7.40
N ALA A 211 -16.52 -5.10 7.40
CA ALA A 211 -15.80 -3.83 7.27
C ALA A 211 -16.05 -3.17 5.91
N ALA A 212 -16.00 -3.94 4.81
CA ALA A 212 -16.30 -3.42 3.48
C ALA A 212 -17.76 -2.93 3.37
N ALA A 213 -18.73 -3.70 3.86
CA ALA A 213 -20.14 -3.31 3.87
C ALA A 213 -20.37 -2.01 4.67
N TYR A 214 -19.69 -1.86 5.81
CA TYR A 214 -19.71 -0.63 6.60
C TYR A 214 -19.25 0.60 5.81
N PHE A 215 -18.16 0.48 5.02
CA PHE A 215 -17.66 1.60 4.23
C PHE A 215 -18.47 1.83 2.95
N LEU A 216 -18.96 0.77 2.30
CA LEU A 216 -19.83 0.87 1.13
C LEU A 216 -21.13 1.61 1.45
N ALA A 217 -21.69 1.43 2.65
CA ALA A 217 -22.90 2.13 3.08
C ALA A 217 -22.70 3.64 3.36
N ARG A 218 -21.46 4.15 3.22
CA ARG A 218 -21.07 5.55 3.49
C ARG A 218 -20.53 6.28 2.26
N LEU A 219 -20.43 5.57 1.13
CA LEU A 219 -20.22 6.15 -0.19
C LEU A 219 -21.58 6.43 -0.82
#